data_AF-A0A815WQY3-F1
#
_entry.id   AF-A0A815WQY3-F1
#
_cell.length_a   1.000
_cell.length_b   1.000
_cell.length_c   1.000
_cell.angle_alpha   90.00
_cell.angle_beta   90.00
_cell.angle_gamma   90.00
#
_symmetry.space_group_name_H-M   'P 1'
#
loop_
_entity.id
_entity.type
_entity.pdbx_description
1 polymer ?
#
loop_
_entity_poly.entity_id
_entity_poly.type
_entity_poly.pdbx_seq_one_letter_code
_entity_poly.pdbx_strand_id
1 'polypeptide(L)'
;LLQVYHSDPLSGHFGVQRTYLKIKNKYWWPNMKQSITQYIQSCLPCQQYNISRSKKPGRLQPIPPPEGPFQLIGMDYCGPFKQTPRGNQYVLCLTDYFTRWVVAAAVPDCSAQTTAEALFNEFICKYGVPAVILSDQGTHFHNQLMEAMSKLIGYNHTYSTTYHPQSNGMIERFNATFVPQIAKLQDKENNNWDEFLSPVVFAYNTGTHSTTQYSPFQLLYGREPRLPTDEKKSSFTFRQPNDYYEQLKKSMKLIHGHARENIIRKQHRYKTQYDKQRPDPHYAINDRVLIRRHGMKNKLEPKFSITPQIIIRAQHPVYVVRDEITQTETQVHINDIRPIYISKLN
;
A
#
# COMPACT_ATOMS: atom_id res chain seq x y z
N LEU A 1 41.95 -18.73 5.36
CA LEU A 1 42.00 -18.18 3.98
C LEU A 1 40.79 -17.30 3.65
N LEU A 2 39.57 -17.84 3.61
CA LEU A 2 38.38 -17.08 3.18
C LEU A 2 38.09 -15.84 4.02
N GLN A 3 38.31 -15.93 5.34
CA GLN A 3 38.22 -14.79 6.25
C GLN A 3 39.17 -13.65 5.88
N VAL A 4 40.44 -13.94 5.58
CA VAL A 4 41.42 -12.92 5.18
C VAL A 4 41.04 -12.26 3.86
N TYR A 5 40.57 -13.03 2.87
CA TYR A 5 40.26 -12.52 1.54
C TYR A 5 38.84 -11.92 1.38
N HIS A 6 38.06 -11.88 2.46
CA HIS A 6 36.72 -11.29 2.46
C HIS A 6 36.47 -10.36 3.64
N SER A 7 36.72 -10.81 4.88
CA SER A 7 36.37 -10.10 6.11
C SER A 7 37.44 -9.14 6.62
N ASP A 8 38.70 -9.29 6.18
CA ASP A 8 39.78 -8.37 6.55
C ASP A 8 39.49 -6.93 6.06
N PRO A 9 39.88 -5.87 6.80
CA PRO A 9 39.72 -4.49 6.35
C PRO A 9 40.31 -4.21 4.96
N LEU A 10 41.42 -4.84 4.58
CA LEU A 10 42.04 -4.71 3.25
C LEU A 10 41.27 -5.47 2.16
N SER A 11 40.34 -6.35 2.54
CA SER A 11 39.49 -7.14 1.66
C SER A 11 38.06 -6.61 1.52
N GLY A 12 37.54 -5.88 2.52
CA GLY A 12 36.39 -4.98 2.38
C GLY A 12 35.04 -5.63 2.05
N HIS A 13 34.79 -6.88 2.44
CA HIS A 13 33.51 -7.59 2.28
C HIS A 13 32.94 -7.62 0.85
N PHE A 14 33.80 -7.56 -0.18
CA PHE A 14 33.35 -7.62 -1.57
C PHE A 14 32.68 -8.96 -1.91
N GLY A 15 31.81 -8.92 -2.93
CA GLY A 15 31.05 -10.09 -3.38
C GLY A 15 31.88 -11.19 -4.04
N VAL A 16 31.24 -12.34 -4.23
CA VAL A 16 31.83 -13.61 -4.68
C VAL A 16 32.81 -13.48 -5.84
N GLN A 17 32.43 -12.78 -6.91
CA GLN A 17 33.28 -12.69 -8.11
C GLN A 17 34.61 -12.00 -7.80
N ARG A 18 34.60 -10.93 -7.01
CA ARG A 18 35.81 -10.17 -6.68
C ARG A 18 36.73 -10.96 -5.76
N THR A 19 36.16 -11.61 -4.75
CA THR A 19 36.90 -12.50 -3.84
C THR A 19 37.48 -13.71 -4.58
N TYR A 20 36.70 -14.35 -5.45
CA TYR A 20 37.15 -15.47 -6.27
C TYR A 20 38.34 -15.11 -7.16
N LEU A 21 38.27 -14.00 -7.88
CA LEU A 21 39.36 -13.56 -8.75
C LEU A 21 40.65 -13.24 -7.96
N LYS A 22 40.55 -12.69 -6.75
CA LYS A 22 41.71 -12.46 -5.88
C LYS A 22 42.37 -13.77 -5.43
N ILE A 23 41.56 -14.77 -5.06
CA ILE A 23 42.04 -16.04 -4.51
C ILE A 23 42.59 -16.94 -5.63
N LYS A 24 41.90 -17.02 -6.78
CA LYS A 24 42.23 -17.92 -7.90
C LYS A 24 43.67 -17.75 -8.40
N ASN A 25 44.23 -16.55 -8.29
CA ASN A 25 45.59 -16.27 -8.76
C ASN A 25 46.69 -16.86 -7.87
N LYS A 26 46.36 -17.28 -6.64
CA LYS A 26 47.34 -17.75 -5.64
C LYS A 26 47.04 -19.14 -5.09
N TYR A 27 45.77 -19.55 -5.12
CA TYR A 27 45.31 -20.80 -4.52
C TYR A 27 44.33 -21.49 -5.45
N TRP A 28 44.25 -22.82 -5.31
CA TRP A 28 43.27 -23.64 -5.99
C TRP A 28 42.83 -24.79 -5.08
N TRP A 29 41.55 -25.13 -5.14
CA TRP A 29 41.00 -26.35 -4.55
C TRP A 29 39.69 -26.75 -5.27
N PRO A 30 39.27 -28.03 -5.20
CA PRO A 30 38.00 -28.47 -5.76
C PRO A 30 36.82 -27.66 -5.20
N ASN A 31 35.87 -27.29 -6.07
CA ASN A 31 34.69 -26.49 -5.71
C ASN A 31 34.99 -25.12 -5.07
N MET A 32 36.17 -24.53 -5.31
CA MET A 32 36.60 -23.25 -4.74
C MET A 32 35.56 -22.12 -4.83
N LYS A 33 34.94 -21.94 -6.00
CA LYS A 33 33.91 -20.90 -6.17
C LYS A 33 32.69 -21.16 -5.28
N GLN A 34 32.31 -22.42 -5.10
CA GLN A 34 31.21 -22.82 -4.22
C GLN A 34 31.55 -22.56 -2.76
N SER A 35 32.74 -22.96 -2.29
CA SER A 35 33.20 -22.68 -0.92
C SER A 35 33.24 -21.19 -0.61
N ILE A 36 33.75 -20.37 -1.55
CA ILE A 36 33.76 -18.90 -1.43
C ILE A 36 32.32 -18.35 -1.37
N THR A 37 31.43 -18.88 -2.21
CA THR A 37 30.03 -18.47 -2.21
C THR A 37 29.36 -18.77 -0.88
N GLN A 38 29.51 -19.99 -0.37
CA GLN A 38 28.95 -20.42 0.91
C GLN A 38 29.47 -19.57 2.07
N TYR A 39 30.79 -19.30 2.11
CA TYR A 39 31.39 -18.45 3.14
C TYR A 39 30.81 -17.03 3.12
N ILE A 40 30.75 -16.39 1.96
CA ILE A 40 30.22 -15.02 1.84
C ILE A 40 28.72 -14.99 2.14
N GLN A 41 27.95 -15.99 1.70
CA GLN A 41 26.53 -16.11 2.04
C GLN A 41 26.31 -16.22 3.55
N SER A 42 27.20 -16.92 4.26
CA SER A 42 27.15 -17.04 5.72
C SER A 42 27.71 -15.84 6.49
N CYS A 43 28.34 -14.87 5.83
CA CYS A 43 28.94 -13.71 6.48
C CYS A 43 27.85 -12.79 7.06
N LEU A 44 27.75 -12.72 8.39
CA LEU A 44 26.70 -11.97 9.09
C LEU A 44 26.69 -10.47 8.73
N PRO A 45 27.82 -9.73 8.71
CA PRO A 45 27.84 -8.35 8.20
C PRO A 45 27.28 -8.23 6.77
N CYS A 46 27.63 -9.12 5.84
CA CYS A 46 27.07 -9.08 4.50
C CYS A 46 25.56 -9.34 4.50
N GLN A 47 25.07 -10.27 5.32
CA GLN A 47 23.65 -10.56 5.46
C GLN A 47 22.85 -9.41 6.10
N GLN A 48 23.47 -8.61 6.98
CA GLN A 48 22.83 -7.47 7.63
C GLN A 48 22.81 -6.20 6.77
N TYR A 49 23.82 -5.99 5.92
CA TYR A 49 24.00 -4.73 5.18
C TYR A 49 23.59 -4.80 3.72
N ASN A 50 23.77 -5.94 3.03
CA ASN A 50 23.51 -6.01 1.60
C ASN A 50 22.03 -6.21 1.31
N ILE A 51 21.48 -5.48 0.33
CA ILE A 51 20.11 -5.68 -0.15
C ILE A 51 20.16 -6.57 -1.40
N SER A 52 19.32 -7.61 -1.43
CA SER A 52 19.18 -8.43 -2.63
C SER A 52 18.60 -7.59 -3.77
N ARG A 53 19.17 -7.73 -4.97
CA ARG A 53 18.63 -7.14 -6.19
C ARG A 53 17.51 -7.97 -6.81
N SER A 54 17.23 -9.16 -6.29
CA SER A 54 16.10 -9.99 -6.71
C SER A 54 14.77 -9.29 -6.41
N LYS A 55 13.72 -9.66 -7.16
CA LYS A 55 12.35 -9.22 -6.83
C LYS A 55 12.01 -9.68 -5.40
N LYS A 56 11.32 -8.81 -4.65
CA LYS A 56 10.94 -9.12 -3.26
C LYS A 56 10.02 -10.34 -3.22
N PRO A 57 10.20 -11.26 -2.26
CA PRO A 57 9.42 -12.48 -2.16
C PRO A 57 7.98 -12.22 -1.72
N GLY A 58 7.05 -13.07 -2.14
CA GLY A 58 5.65 -13.01 -1.76
C GLY A 58 4.75 -12.75 -2.97
N ARG A 59 3.72 -13.58 -3.08
CA ARG A 59 2.66 -13.44 -4.07
C ARG A 59 1.70 -12.31 -3.70
N LEU A 60 1.12 -11.67 -4.71
CA LEU A 60 0.10 -10.65 -4.50
C LEU A 60 -1.15 -11.30 -3.88
N GLN A 61 -1.69 -10.70 -2.83
CA GLN A 61 -3.00 -11.05 -2.26
C GLN A 61 -3.98 -9.91 -2.57
N PRO A 62 -4.78 -10.00 -3.64
CA PRO A 62 -5.76 -8.97 -3.97
C PRO A 62 -6.85 -8.92 -2.90
N ILE A 63 -7.25 -7.71 -2.52
CA ILE A 63 -8.43 -7.52 -1.68
C ILE A 63 -9.66 -7.96 -2.50
N PRO A 64 -10.51 -8.86 -1.97
CA PRO A 64 -11.76 -9.22 -2.63
C PRO A 64 -12.59 -7.98 -2.95
N PRO A 65 -13.15 -7.86 -4.16
CA PRO A 65 -13.98 -6.72 -4.51
C PRO A 65 -15.20 -6.65 -3.60
N PRO A 66 -15.57 -5.48 -3.07
CA PRO A 66 -16.79 -5.36 -2.27
C PRO A 66 -18.05 -5.68 -3.08
N GLU A 67 -19.12 -6.03 -2.38
CA GLU A 67 -20.46 -6.34 -2.92
C GLU A 67 -21.25 -5.09 -3.32
N GLY A 68 -20.84 -3.91 -2.86
CA GLY A 68 -21.45 -2.66 -3.27
C GLY A 68 -20.68 -1.43 -2.80
N PRO A 69 -21.22 -0.24 -3.12
CA PRO A 69 -20.65 1.03 -2.68
C PRO A 69 -20.53 1.08 -1.15
N PHE A 70 -19.43 1.68 -0.66
CA PHE A 70 -19.20 2.04 0.74
C PHE A 70 -19.09 0.86 1.73
N GLN A 71 -19.01 -0.37 1.23
CA GLN A 71 -18.70 -1.52 2.08
C GLN A 71 -17.23 -1.53 2.53
N LEU A 72 -16.32 -1.02 1.70
CA LEU A 72 -14.90 -0.85 2.05
C LEU A 72 -14.38 0.48 1.50
N ILE A 73 -13.97 1.34 2.42
CA ILE A 73 -13.35 2.64 2.11
C ILE A 73 -11.89 2.60 2.51
N GLY A 74 -10.98 3.01 1.63
CA GLY A 74 -9.60 3.32 1.99
C GLY A 74 -9.50 4.77 2.44
N MET A 75 -8.73 5.03 3.49
CA MET A 75 -8.47 6.36 4.03
C MET A 75 -6.96 6.58 4.10
N ASP A 76 -6.50 7.73 3.64
CA ASP A 76 -5.07 8.07 3.58
C ASP A 76 -4.87 9.59 3.56
N TYR A 77 -3.71 10.02 4.02
CA TYR A 77 -3.28 11.41 3.95
C TYR A 77 -2.34 11.64 2.76
N CYS A 78 -2.51 12.78 2.10
CA CYS A 78 -1.56 13.30 1.14
C CYS A 78 -0.98 14.62 1.65
N GLY A 79 0.35 14.74 1.63
CA GLY A 79 1.07 15.93 2.08
C GLY A 79 2.42 15.61 2.73
N PRO A 80 3.05 16.60 3.39
CA PRO A 80 2.61 17.99 3.50
C PRO A 80 2.71 18.75 2.17
N PHE A 81 1.79 19.68 1.95
CA PHE A 81 1.84 20.71 0.92
C PHE A 81 2.25 22.05 1.55
N LYS A 82 2.62 23.03 0.71
CA LYS A 82 2.81 24.40 1.18
C LYS A 82 1.47 24.94 1.67
N GLN A 83 1.48 25.60 2.83
CA GLN A 83 0.24 26.07 3.46
C GLN A 83 -0.51 27.06 2.56
N THR A 84 -1.83 26.86 2.44
CA THR A 84 -2.71 27.77 1.69
C THR A 84 -3.10 28.98 2.55
N PRO A 85 -3.62 30.06 1.96
CA PRO A 85 -4.18 31.19 2.73
C PRO A 85 -5.30 30.79 3.70
N ARG A 86 -6.00 29.66 3.44
CA ARG A 86 -7.02 29.09 4.34
C ARG A 86 -6.45 28.22 5.44
N GLY A 87 -5.12 28.11 5.54
CA GLY A 87 -4.43 27.36 6.58
C GLY A 87 -4.22 25.88 6.29
N ASN A 88 -4.64 25.37 5.12
CA ASN A 88 -4.57 23.94 4.80
C ASN A 88 -3.15 23.52 4.40
N GLN A 89 -2.72 22.35 4.85
CA GLN A 89 -1.41 21.76 4.52
C GLN A 89 -1.49 20.30 4.06
N TYR A 90 -2.61 19.63 4.29
CA TYR A 90 -2.78 18.21 3.97
C TYR A 90 -4.13 17.99 3.29
N VAL A 91 -4.26 16.82 2.66
CA VAL A 91 -5.53 16.34 2.12
C VAL A 91 -5.83 14.97 2.73
N LEU A 92 -6.95 14.86 3.42
CA LEU A 92 -7.51 13.56 3.80
C LEU A 92 -8.32 13.02 2.61
N CYS A 93 -7.87 11.91 2.05
CA CYS A 93 -8.54 11.24 0.94
C CYS A 93 -9.32 10.03 1.47
N LEU A 94 -10.50 9.79 0.94
CA LEU A 94 -11.28 8.58 1.12
C LEU A 94 -11.65 8.00 -0.25
N THR A 95 -11.42 6.71 -0.46
CA THR A 95 -11.70 6.04 -1.74
C THR A 95 -12.53 4.78 -1.54
N ASP A 96 -13.66 4.69 -2.24
CA ASP A 96 -14.50 3.50 -2.24
C ASP A 96 -13.91 2.37 -3.10
N TYR A 97 -13.77 1.17 -2.52
CA TYR A 97 -13.12 0.04 -3.18
C TYR A 97 -14.02 -0.65 -4.22
N PHE A 98 -15.27 -0.27 -4.33
CA PHE A 98 -16.17 -0.78 -5.35
C PHE A 98 -16.29 0.20 -6.53
N THR A 99 -16.87 1.36 -6.29
CA THR A 99 -17.16 2.40 -7.30
C THR A 99 -15.92 3.18 -7.74
N ARG A 100 -14.84 3.16 -6.94
CA ARG A 100 -13.69 4.09 -7.06
C ARG A 100 -14.06 5.54 -6.76
N TRP A 101 -15.20 5.79 -6.10
CA TRP A 101 -15.59 7.13 -5.69
C TRP A 101 -14.60 7.71 -4.70
N VAL A 102 -14.19 8.95 -4.95
CA VAL A 102 -13.24 9.66 -4.09
C VAL A 102 -13.90 10.84 -3.41
N VAL A 103 -13.61 10.98 -2.12
CA VAL A 103 -13.84 12.18 -1.32
C VAL A 103 -12.47 12.70 -0.89
N ALA A 104 -12.25 14.01 -0.98
CA ALA A 104 -11.01 14.61 -0.52
C ALA A 104 -11.31 15.88 0.27
N ALA A 105 -10.70 16.02 1.43
CA ALA A 105 -10.87 17.14 2.34
C ALA A 105 -9.51 17.83 2.57
N ALA A 106 -9.42 19.12 2.26
CA ALA A 106 -8.25 19.91 2.62
C ALA A 106 -8.29 20.22 4.12
N VAL A 107 -7.19 19.99 4.82
CA VAL A 107 -7.12 20.14 6.28
C VAL A 107 -5.79 20.77 6.73
N PRO A 108 -5.75 21.44 7.90
CA PRO A 108 -4.55 22.12 8.39
C PRO A 108 -3.48 21.17 8.91
N ASP A 109 -3.87 20.01 9.45
CA ASP A 109 -2.97 19.02 10.04
C ASP A 109 -3.51 17.59 9.89
N CYS A 110 -2.68 16.62 10.31
CA CYS A 110 -3.08 15.21 10.41
C CYS A 110 -3.41 14.82 11.85
N SER A 111 -3.98 15.69 12.68
CA SER A 111 -4.36 15.29 14.04
C SER A 111 -5.53 14.31 14.02
N ALA A 112 -5.66 13.50 15.07
CA ALA A 112 -6.79 12.58 15.22
C ALA A 112 -8.13 13.33 15.23
N GLN A 113 -8.17 14.52 15.85
CA GLN A 113 -9.36 15.37 15.91
C GLN A 113 -9.74 15.85 14.51
N THR A 114 -8.80 16.45 13.78
CA THR A 114 -9.01 16.89 12.39
C THR A 114 -9.46 15.75 11.50
N THR A 115 -8.88 14.55 11.68
CA THR A 115 -9.28 13.34 10.95
C THR A 115 -10.74 12.97 11.23
N ALA A 116 -11.12 12.91 12.51
CA ALA A 116 -12.48 12.54 12.93
C ALA A 116 -13.53 13.55 12.42
N GLU A 117 -13.26 14.85 12.55
CA GLU A 117 -14.13 15.92 12.07
C GLU A 117 -14.30 15.87 10.55
N ALA A 118 -13.20 15.71 9.80
CA ALA A 118 -13.24 15.61 8.35
C ALA A 118 -13.97 14.34 7.89
N LEU A 119 -13.69 13.17 8.48
CA LEU A 119 -14.41 11.92 8.19
C LEU A 119 -15.91 12.06 8.44
N PHE A 120 -16.30 12.67 9.56
CA PHE A 120 -17.70 12.85 9.92
C PHE A 120 -18.41 13.78 8.93
N ASN A 121 -17.87 14.98 8.70
CA ASN A 121 -18.52 16.01 7.90
C ASN A 121 -18.47 15.71 6.40
N GLU A 122 -17.33 15.23 5.89
CA GLU A 122 -17.10 15.07 4.45
C GLU A 122 -17.55 13.71 3.92
N PHE A 123 -17.65 12.69 4.78
CA PHE A 123 -18.09 11.37 4.38
C PHE A 123 -19.40 10.95 5.03
N ILE A 124 -19.41 10.78 6.36
CA ILE A 124 -20.53 10.13 7.07
C ILE A 124 -21.83 10.91 6.90
N CYS A 125 -21.80 12.24 7.07
CA CYS A 125 -22.98 13.09 6.88
C CYS A 125 -23.51 13.13 5.44
N LYS A 126 -22.68 12.80 4.45
CA LYS A 126 -23.03 12.91 3.02
C LYS A 126 -23.41 11.56 2.40
N TYR A 127 -22.80 10.47 2.84
CA TYR A 127 -22.91 9.14 2.23
C TYR A 127 -23.37 8.04 3.19
N GLY A 128 -23.45 8.34 4.48
CA GLY A 128 -23.76 7.36 5.53
C GLY A 128 -22.53 6.65 6.07
N VAL A 129 -22.78 5.72 7.00
CA VAL A 129 -21.73 4.97 7.69
C VAL A 129 -21.24 3.82 6.81
N PRO A 130 -19.95 3.73 6.46
CA PRO A 130 -19.41 2.60 5.72
C PRO A 130 -19.31 1.35 6.61
N ALA A 131 -19.27 0.16 6.00
CA ALA A 131 -19.10 -1.07 6.79
C ALA A 131 -17.66 -1.20 7.33
N VAL A 132 -16.66 -0.94 6.48
CA VAL A 132 -15.24 -1.02 6.85
C VAL A 132 -14.48 0.19 6.34
N ILE A 133 -13.65 0.77 7.20
CA ILE A 133 -12.61 1.74 6.83
C ILE A 133 -11.25 1.06 6.96
N LEU A 134 -10.43 1.17 5.92
CA LEU A 134 -9.06 0.67 5.85
C LEU A 134 -8.08 1.85 5.80
N SER A 135 -7.15 1.94 6.74
CA SER A 135 -6.09 2.96 6.73
C SER A 135 -4.72 2.34 7.00
N ASP A 136 -3.66 3.15 7.02
CA ASP A 136 -2.40 2.72 7.62
C ASP A 136 -2.45 2.79 9.17
N GLN A 137 -1.37 2.35 9.80
CA GLN A 137 -1.19 2.38 11.26
C GLN A 137 -0.66 3.73 11.78
N GLY A 138 -0.75 4.80 10.99
CA GLY A 138 -0.36 6.14 11.41
C GLY A 138 -1.10 6.56 12.67
N THR A 139 -0.42 7.27 13.58
CA THR A 139 -0.97 7.68 14.88
C THR A 139 -2.24 8.53 14.75
N HIS A 140 -2.43 9.16 13.60
CA HIS A 140 -3.61 9.94 13.24
C HIS A 140 -4.85 9.06 12.94
N PHE A 141 -4.66 7.82 12.50
CA PHE A 141 -5.72 6.84 12.30
C PHE A 141 -5.83 5.81 13.42
N HIS A 142 -4.73 5.51 14.10
CA HIS A 142 -4.67 4.52 15.17
C HIS A 142 -4.47 5.20 16.54
N ASN A 143 -5.58 5.59 17.15
CA ASN A 143 -5.63 6.24 18.45
C ASN A 143 -7.00 6.03 19.12
N GLN A 144 -7.11 6.37 20.41
CA GLN A 144 -8.32 6.18 21.20
C GLN A 144 -9.53 6.95 20.67
N LEU A 145 -9.34 8.13 20.07
CA LEU A 145 -10.43 8.92 19.51
C LEU A 145 -11.06 8.20 18.31
N MET A 146 -10.24 7.73 17.36
CA MET A 146 -10.73 6.98 16.20
C MET A 146 -11.38 5.66 16.61
N GLU A 147 -10.83 4.98 17.62
CA GLU A 147 -11.44 3.77 18.19
C GLU A 147 -12.81 4.06 18.80
N ALA A 148 -12.93 5.11 19.63
CA ALA A 148 -14.19 5.52 20.23
C ALA A 148 -15.23 5.92 19.17
N MET A 149 -14.82 6.68 18.15
CA MET A 149 -15.67 7.07 17.02
C MET A 149 -16.19 5.85 16.25
N SER A 150 -15.32 4.88 15.96
CA SER A 150 -15.72 3.65 15.25
C SER A 150 -16.78 2.86 16.02
N LYS A 151 -16.65 2.74 17.34
CA LYS A 151 -17.62 2.07 18.22
C LYS A 151 -18.94 2.82 18.31
N LEU A 152 -18.89 4.16 18.41
CA LEU A 152 -20.08 5.00 18.54
C LEU A 152 -20.91 5.03 17.24
N ILE A 153 -20.24 5.18 16.10
CA ILE A 153 -20.88 5.34 14.79
C ILE A 153 -21.22 3.97 14.16
N GLY A 154 -20.45 2.92 14.49
CA GLY A 154 -20.74 1.55 14.08
C GLY A 154 -20.05 1.09 12.79
N TYR A 155 -18.89 1.64 12.45
CA TYR A 155 -18.05 1.12 11.37
C TYR A 155 -16.88 0.31 11.92
N ASN A 156 -16.38 -0.67 11.16
CA ASN A 156 -15.17 -1.40 11.52
C ASN A 156 -13.92 -0.68 10.98
N HIS A 157 -13.00 -0.29 11.85
CA HIS A 157 -11.71 0.30 11.44
C HIS A 157 -10.64 -0.78 11.39
N THR A 158 -10.20 -1.09 10.17
CA THR A 158 -9.11 -2.04 9.91
C THR A 158 -7.86 -1.31 9.48
N TYR A 159 -6.70 -1.88 9.80
CA TYR A 159 -5.42 -1.29 9.47
C TYR A 159 -4.68 -2.18 8.47
N SER A 160 -4.13 -1.58 7.43
CA SER A 160 -3.10 -2.22 6.63
C SER A 160 -1.93 -2.53 7.55
N THR A 161 -1.40 -3.74 7.47
CA THR A 161 -0.15 -4.02 8.18
C THR A 161 0.92 -3.09 7.61
N THR A 162 1.89 -2.70 8.45
CA THR A 162 3.02 -1.82 8.10
C THR A 162 3.81 -2.28 6.86
N TYR A 163 3.54 -3.50 6.39
CA TYR A 163 4.23 -4.21 5.32
C TYR A 163 3.32 -4.65 4.15
N HIS A 164 2.03 -4.29 4.18
CA HIS A 164 1.07 -4.46 3.08
C HIS A 164 0.61 -3.12 2.47
N PRO A 165 1.53 -2.29 1.91
CA PRO A 165 1.13 -1.07 1.19
C PRO A 165 0.23 -1.38 -0.02
N GLN A 166 0.22 -2.62 -0.49
CA GLN A 166 -0.68 -3.07 -1.54
C GLN A 166 -2.16 -3.03 -1.14
N SER A 167 -2.46 -3.10 0.16
CA SER A 167 -3.81 -3.03 0.68
C SER A 167 -4.38 -1.62 0.55
N ASN A 168 -3.56 -0.57 0.72
CA ASN A 168 -3.96 0.83 0.49
C ASN A 168 -3.51 1.36 -0.89
N GLY A 169 -2.91 0.52 -1.75
CA GLY A 169 -2.32 0.95 -3.02
C GLY A 169 -3.29 1.51 -4.07
N MET A 170 -4.59 1.55 -3.77
CA MET A 170 -5.60 2.22 -4.59
C MET A 170 -5.66 3.72 -4.29
N ILE A 171 -5.73 4.08 -3.02
CA ILE A 171 -5.73 5.48 -2.60
C ILE A 171 -4.35 6.10 -2.82
N GLU A 172 -3.25 5.35 -2.64
CA GLU A 172 -1.91 5.81 -3.03
C GLU A 172 -1.82 6.14 -4.53
N ARG A 173 -2.47 5.33 -5.38
CA ARG A 173 -2.52 5.58 -6.83
C ARG A 173 -3.37 6.79 -7.18
N PHE A 174 -4.49 6.99 -6.48
CA PHE A 174 -5.26 8.22 -6.58
C PHE A 174 -4.40 9.42 -6.19
N ASN A 175 -3.72 9.34 -5.04
CA ASN A 175 -2.80 10.35 -4.51
C ASN A 175 -1.73 10.75 -5.54
N ALA A 176 -1.06 9.76 -6.15
CA ALA A 176 -0.09 9.99 -7.20
C ALA A 176 -0.67 10.61 -8.49
N THR A 177 -1.97 10.43 -8.74
CA THR A 177 -2.64 10.95 -9.95
C THR A 177 -3.16 12.37 -9.77
N PHE A 178 -3.74 12.70 -8.60
CA PHE A 178 -4.39 14.00 -8.40
C PHE A 178 -3.39 15.12 -8.10
N VAL A 179 -2.30 14.85 -7.38
CA VAL A 179 -1.29 15.87 -7.03
C VAL A 179 -0.73 16.57 -8.28
N PRO A 180 -0.34 15.86 -9.37
CA PRO A 180 0.05 16.51 -10.61
C PRO A 180 -1.04 17.35 -11.27
N GLN A 181 -2.33 17.02 -11.10
CA GLN A 181 -3.41 17.82 -11.69
C GLN A 181 -3.62 19.11 -10.91
N ILE A 182 -3.64 19.04 -9.58
CA ILE A 182 -3.67 20.24 -8.74
C ILE A 182 -2.46 21.12 -9.03
N ALA A 183 -1.26 20.54 -9.15
CA ALA A 183 -0.05 21.29 -9.43
C ALA A 183 -0.07 22.05 -10.77
N LYS A 184 -0.87 21.58 -11.75
CA LYS A 184 -1.08 22.26 -13.04
C LYS A 184 -2.10 23.40 -12.97
N LEU A 185 -3.05 23.33 -12.03
CA LEU A 185 -4.17 24.26 -11.90
C LEU A 185 -3.89 25.37 -10.88
N GLN A 186 -3.14 25.06 -9.82
CA GLN A 186 -2.83 26.02 -8.77
C GLN A 186 -2.08 27.23 -9.31
N ASP A 187 -2.33 28.38 -8.69
CA ASP A 187 -1.44 29.52 -8.76
C ASP A 187 -0.27 29.28 -7.79
N LYS A 188 0.94 29.18 -8.34
CA LYS A 188 2.15 28.88 -7.56
C LYS A 188 2.55 30.03 -6.64
N GLU A 189 2.19 31.27 -6.96
CA GLU A 189 2.50 32.43 -6.13
C GLU A 189 1.60 32.41 -4.89
N ASN A 190 0.30 32.22 -5.13
CA ASN A 190 -0.74 32.28 -4.09
C ASN A 190 -0.91 30.96 -3.29
N ASN A 191 -0.40 29.83 -3.78
CA ASN A 191 -0.50 28.51 -3.14
C ASN A 191 -1.95 28.11 -2.81
N ASN A 192 -2.88 28.40 -3.72
CA ASN A 192 -4.32 28.15 -3.57
C ASN A 192 -4.74 26.74 -4.01
N TRP A 193 -3.89 25.74 -3.78
CA TRP A 193 -4.12 24.38 -4.28
C TRP A 193 -5.42 23.74 -3.76
N ASP A 194 -5.89 24.17 -2.59
CA ASP A 194 -7.10 23.68 -1.95
C ASP A 194 -8.38 24.17 -2.64
N GLU A 195 -8.34 25.25 -3.42
CA GLU A 195 -9.47 25.70 -4.25
C GLU A 195 -9.75 24.75 -5.41
N PHE A 196 -8.71 24.10 -5.94
CA PHE A 196 -8.81 23.18 -7.06
C PHE A 196 -9.09 21.74 -6.66
N LEU A 197 -9.17 21.45 -5.36
CA LEU A 197 -9.44 20.10 -4.87
C LEU A 197 -10.81 19.59 -5.35
N SER A 198 -11.88 20.37 -5.13
CA SER A 198 -13.24 19.97 -5.54
C SER A 198 -13.39 19.79 -7.06
N PRO A 199 -12.92 20.72 -7.92
CA PRO A 199 -12.92 20.51 -9.37
C PRO A 199 -12.16 19.26 -9.82
N VAL A 200 -10.98 18.99 -9.24
CA VAL A 200 -10.17 17.81 -9.61
C VAL A 200 -10.84 16.51 -9.17
N VAL A 201 -11.38 16.46 -7.95
CA VAL A 201 -12.15 15.29 -7.46
C VAL A 201 -13.38 15.06 -8.32
N PHE A 202 -14.10 16.12 -8.70
CA PHE A 202 -15.23 16.00 -9.62
C PHE A 202 -14.79 15.45 -10.98
N ALA A 203 -13.72 15.98 -11.58
CA ALA A 203 -13.20 15.47 -12.84
C ALA A 203 -12.78 13.98 -12.75
N TYR A 204 -12.18 13.56 -11.63
CA TYR A 204 -11.86 12.15 -11.38
C TYR A 204 -13.12 11.29 -11.29
N ASN A 205 -14.09 11.70 -10.46
CA ASN A 205 -15.30 10.94 -10.21
C ASN A 205 -16.21 10.83 -11.43
N THR A 206 -16.13 11.78 -12.36
CA THR A 206 -16.91 11.76 -13.61
C THR A 206 -16.19 11.07 -14.77
N GLY A 207 -14.87 10.89 -14.68
CA GLY A 207 -14.05 10.18 -15.66
C GLY A 207 -14.21 8.66 -15.59
N THR A 208 -14.17 7.99 -16.75
CA THR A 208 -14.22 6.52 -16.82
C THR A 208 -12.96 5.89 -16.19
N HIS A 209 -13.14 4.98 -15.25
CA HIS A 209 -12.02 4.31 -14.59
C HIS A 209 -11.62 3.02 -15.32
N SER A 210 -10.34 2.87 -15.64
CA SER A 210 -9.83 1.76 -16.47
C SER A 210 -10.05 0.36 -15.89
N THR A 211 -10.24 0.21 -14.58
CA THR A 211 -10.58 -1.08 -13.95
C THR A 211 -12.06 -1.41 -14.08
N THR A 212 -12.95 -0.47 -13.81
CA THR A 212 -14.40 -0.73 -13.74
C THR A 212 -15.06 -0.59 -15.12
N GLN A 213 -14.45 0.18 -16.03
CA GLN A 213 -15.00 0.60 -17.33
C GLN A 213 -16.24 1.52 -17.22
N TYR A 214 -16.47 2.06 -16.02
CA TYR A 214 -17.50 3.05 -15.73
C TYR A 214 -16.89 4.20 -14.93
N SER A 215 -17.51 5.37 -14.94
CA SER A 215 -17.11 6.43 -14.01
C SER A 215 -17.58 6.11 -12.58
N PRO A 216 -16.84 6.55 -11.55
CA PRO A 216 -17.31 6.46 -10.17
C PRO A 216 -18.70 7.06 -9.97
N PHE A 217 -19.01 8.17 -10.65
CA PHE A 217 -20.30 8.83 -10.60
C PHE A 217 -21.42 7.95 -11.14
N GLN A 218 -21.21 7.27 -12.26
CA GLN A 218 -22.18 6.32 -12.80
C GLN A 218 -22.41 5.14 -11.84
N LEU A 219 -21.34 4.61 -11.23
CA LEU A 219 -21.46 3.48 -10.31
C LEU A 219 -22.12 3.84 -8.98
N LEU A 220 -22.02 5.11 -8.56
CA LEU A 220 -22.65 5.57 -7.33
C LEU A 220 -24.12 6.01 -7.56
N TYR A 221 -24.37 6.82 -8.59
CA TYR A 221 -25.67 7.45 -8.82
C TYR A 221 -26.52 6.79 -9.92
N GLY A 222 -25.97 5.82 -10.65
CA GLY A 222 -26.67 5.14 -11.76
C GLY A 222 -26.95 6.02 -12.98
N ARG A 223 -26.31 7.19 -13.06
CA ARG A 223 -26.48 8.16 -14.14
C ARG A 223 -25.20 8.92 -14.40
N GLU A 224 -25.13 9.61 -15.53
CA GLU A 224 -24.07 10.58 -15.77
C GLU A 224 -24.38 11.93 -15.08
N PRO A 225 -23.34 12.66 -14.65
CA PRO A 225 -23.49 14.04 -14.20
C PRO A 225 -23.79 14.91 -15.42
N ARG A 226 -24.48 16.04 -15.18
CA ARG A 226 -24.62 17.08 -16.20
C ARG A 226 -23.44 18.03 -16.09
N LEU A 227 -22.71 18.20 -17.18
CA LEU A 227 -21.62 19.15 -17.31
C LEU A 227 -22.12 20.50 -17.86
N PRO A 228 -21.40 21.61 -17.61
CA PRO A 228 -21.81 22.94 -18.08
C PRO A 228 -22.05 23.05 -19.59
N THR A 229 -21.36 22.23 -20.40
CA THR A 229 -21.48 22.19 -21.86
C THR A 229 -22.55 21.25 -22.38
N ASP A 230 -23.19 20.46 -21.51
CA ASP A 230 -24.18 19.48 -21.94
C ASP A 230 -25.48 20.18 -22.36
N GLU A 231 -25.91 19.88 -23.59
CA GLU A 231 -27.25 20.24 -24.05
C GLU A 231 -28.32 19.72 -23.09
N LYS A 232 -29.47 20.40 -23.02
CA LYS A 232 -30.62 19.89 -22.30
C LYS A 232 -31.09 18.60 -22.98
N LYS A 233 -30.61 17.44 -22.53
CA LYS A 233 -31.17 16.14 -22.93
C LYS A 233 -32.67 16.16 -22.63
N SER A 234 -33.45 15.50 -23.49
CA SER A 234 -34.88 15.31 -23.27
C SER A 234 -35.13 14.75 -21.87
N SER A 235 -36.13 15.31 -21.19
CA SER A 235 -36.58 14.78 -19.91
C SER A 235 -36.98 13.31 -20.09
N PHE A 236 -36.51 12.44 -19.19
CA PHE A 236 -37.06 11.10 -19.12
C PHE A 236 -38.57 11.21 -18.90
N THR A 237 -39.36 10.61 -19.79
CA THR A 237 -40.82 10.54 -19.65
C THR A 237 -41.16 9.25 -18.93
N PHE A 238 -41.43 9.35 -17.64
CA PHE A 238 -41.91 8.25 -16.82
C PHE A 238 -43.43 8.22 -16.87
N ARG A 239 -44.03 7.05 -17.15
CA ARG A 239 -45.49 6.90 -17.28
C ARG A 239 -46.14 6.62 -15.93
N GLN A 240 -45.41 5.96 -15.03
CA GLN A 240 -45.86 5.65 -13.67
C GLN A 240 -44.93 6.26 -12.60
N PRO A 241 -45.44 6.55 -11.39
CA PRO A 241 -44.66 7.14 -10.30
C PRO A 241 -43.38 6.37 -9.93
N ASN A 242 -43.33 5.05 -10.17
CA ASN A 242 -42.23 4.18 -9.76
C ASN A 242 -41.27 3.78 -10.91
N ASP A 243 -41.53 4.22 -12.14
CA ASP A 243 -40.73 3.79 -13.31
C ASP A 243 -39.25 4.16 -13.18
N TYR A 244 -38.97 5.36 -12.65
CA TYR A 244 -37.59 5.81 -12.41
C TYR A 244 -36.86 4.88 -11.44
N TYR A 245 -37.48 4.55 -10.31
CA TYR A 245 -36.88 3.69 -9.29
C TYR A 245 -36.61 2.29 -9.86
N GLU A 246 -37.59 1.69 -10.55
CA GLU A 246 -37.43 0.36 -11.13
C GLU A 246 -36.37 0.32 -12.23
N GLN A 247 -36.31 1.34 -13.09
CA GLN A 247 -35.30 1.45 -14.13
C GLN A 247 -33.90 1.68 -13.54
N LEU A 248 -33.79 2.53 -12.52
CA LEU A 248 -32.54 2.79 -11.81
C LEU A 248 -32.05 1.51 -11.12
N LYS A 249 -32.92 0.80 -10.40
CA LYS A 249 -32.60 -0.45 -9.72
C LYS A 249 -32.10 -1.52 -10.68
N LYS A 250 -32.76 -1.69 -11.83
CA LYS A 250 -32.33 -2.62 -12.89
C LYS A 250 -30.96 -2.22 -13.48
N SER A 251 -30.80 -0.94 -13.82
CA SER A 251 -29.55 -0.40 -14.37
C SER A 251 -28.38 -0.56 -13.39
N MET A 252 -28.59 -0.20 -12.12
CA MET A 252 -27.60 -0.34 -11.05
C MET A 252 -27.17 -1.79 -10.88
N LYS A 253 -28.12 -2.73 -10.80
CA LYS A 253 -27.81 -4.16 -10.71
C LYS A 253 -26.93 -4.64 -11.87
N LEU A 254 -27.23 -4.19 -13.09
CA LEU A 254 -26.46 -4.54 -14.28
C LEU A 254 -25.03 -3.96 -14.25
N ILE A 255 -24.89 -2.64 -14.07
CA ILE A 255 -23.57 -1.98 -14.09
C ILE A 255 -22.69 -2.43 -12.92
N HIS A 256 -23.28 -2.70 -11.75
CA HIS A 256 -22.55 -3.23 -10.58
C HIS A 256 -22.05 -4.65 -10.84
N GLY A 257 -22.83 -5.49 -11.52
CA GLY A 257 -22.42 -6.82 -11.96
C GLY A 257 -21.21 -6.75 -12.90
N HIS A 258 -21.30 -5.93 -13.95
CA HIS A 258 -20.20 -5.73 -14.90
C HIS A 258 -18.94 -5.16 -14.23
N ALA A 259 -19.10 -4.14 -13.38
CA ALA A 259 -17.98 -3.54 -12.65
C ALA A 259 -17.27 -4.57 -11.78
N ARG A 260 -18.01 -5.43 -11.06
CA ARG A 260 -17.44 -6.51 -10.25
C ARG A 260 -16.62 -7.48 -11.09
N GLU A 261 -17.19 -7.98 -12.19
CA GLU A 261 -16.48 -8.90 -13.09
C GLU A 261 -15.21 -8.27 -13.65
N ASN A 262 -15.27 -6.99 -14.03
CA ASN A 262 -14.11 -6.25 -14.54
C ASN A 262 -13.02 -6.09 -13.46
N ILE A 263 -13.40 -5.80 -12.22
CA ILE A 263 -12.46 -5.71 -11.09
C ILE A 263 -11.77 -7.06 -10.86
N ILE A 264 -12.53 -8.16 -10.79
CA ILE A 264 -11.99 -9.52 -10.60
C ILE A 264 -11.02 -9.85 -11.74
N ARG A 265 -11.43 -9.62 -12.99
CA ARG A 265 -10.61 -9.90 -14.17
C ARG A 265 -9.29 -9.10 -14.14
N LYS A 266 -9.33 -7.83 -13.76
CA LYS A 266 -8.12 -7.01 -13.64
C LYS A 266 -7.25 -7.43 -12.47
N GLN A 267 -7.81 -7.74 -11.32
CA GLN A 267 -7.06 -8.26 -10.18
C GLN A 267 -6.36 -9.57 -10.52
N HIS A 268 -7.04 -10.51 -11.19
CA HIS A 268 -6.46 -11.78 -11.63
C HIS A 268 -5.30 -11.56 -12.62
N ARG A 269 -5.50 -10.70 -13.64
CA ARG A 269 -4.45 -10.39 -14.61
C ARG A 269 -3.23 -9.75 -13.94
N TYR A 270 -3.45 -8.79 -13.05
CA TYR A 270 -2.38 -8.12 -12.32
C TYR A 270 -1.63 -9.08 -11.39
N LYS A 271 -2.35 -9.95 -10.66
CA LYS A 271 -1.78 -11.03 -9.84
C LYS A 271 -0.91 -11.97 -10.66
N THR A 272 -1.43 -12.49 -11.77
CA THR A 272 -0.69 -13.41 -12.65
C THR A 272 0.62 -12.79 -13.14
N GLN A 273 0.58 -11.53 -13.57
CA GLN A 273 1.76 -10.81 -14.03
C GLN A 273 2.75 -10.50 -12.90
N TYR A 274 2.25 -10.11 -11.73
CA TYR A 274 3.06 -9.83 -10.55
C TYR A 274 3.79 -11.09 -10.08
N ASP A 275 3.07 -12.21 -9.97
CA ASP A 275 3.56 -13.46 -9.38
C ASP A 275 4.57 -14.20 -10.30
N LYS A 276 4.52 -13.99 -11.63
CA LYS A 276 5.35 -14.72 -12.62
C LYS A 276 6.87 -14.72 -12.33
N GLN A 277 7.38 -13.69 -11.67
CA GLN A 277 8.83 -13.53 -11.39
C GLN A 277 9.11 -13.32 -9.89
N ARG A 278 8.15 -13.64 -9.02
CA ARG A 278 8.27 -13.45 -7.57
C ARG A 278 8.63 -14.78 -6.91
N PRO A 279 9.75 -14.88 -6.19
CA PRO A 279 9.99 -16.03 -5.34
C PRO A 279 8.95 -16.06 -4.22
N ASP A 280 8.56 -17.24 -3.77
CA ASP A 280 7.54 -17.43 -2.73
C ASP A 280 8.01 -18.39 -1.64
N PRO A 281 9.11 -18.05 -0.92
CA PRO A 281 9.64 -18.90 0.13
C PRO A 281 8.61 -19.10 1.25
N HIS A 282 8.54 -20.33 1.75
CA HIS A 282 7.74 -20.64 2.92
C HIS A 282 8.70 -20.89 4.07
N TYR A 283 8.37 -20.35 5.24
CA TYR A 283 9.17 -20.52 6.44
C TYR A 283 8.38 -21.30 7.50
N ALA A 284 9.07 -22.16 8.22
CA ALA A 284 8.51 -22.95 9.29
C ALA A 284 8.68 -22.25 10.64
N ILE A 285 7.89 -22.70 11.63
CA ILE A 285 8.14 -22.34 13.03
C ILE A 285 9.54 -22.82 13.41
N ASN A 286 10.26 -22.00 14.17
CA ASN A 286 11.67 -22.15 14.56
C ASN A 286 12.72 -21.81 13.49
N ASP A 287 12.33 -21.42 12.27
CA ASP A 287 13.31 -20.89 11.31
C ASP A 287 13.92 -19.58 11.84
N ARG A 288 15.25 -19.47 11.69
CA ARG A 288 15.99 -18.24 12.00
C ARG A 288 16.05 -17.35 10.76
N VAL A 289 15.69 -16.08 10.94
CA VAL A 289 15.58 -15.10 9.86
C VAL A 289 16.12 -13.74 10.28
N LEU A 290 16.39 -12.88 9.29
CA LEU A 290 16.69 -11.47 9.48
C LEU A 290 15.54 -10.64 8.93
N ILE A 291 15.18 -9.56 9.63
CA ILE A 291 14.05 -8.70 9.26
C ILE A 291 14.56 -7.38 8.72
N ARG A 292 14.03 -6.95 7.57
CA ARG A 292 14.40 -5.69 6.94
C ARG A 292 13.99 -4.52 7.83
N ARG A 293 14.90 -3.56 7.99
CA ARG A 293 14.67 -2.29 8.68
C ARG A 293 14.32 -1.21 7.66
N HIS A 294 13.30 -0.41 7.97
CA HIS A 294 12.87 0.73 7.16
C HIS A 294 13.10 2.04 7.93
N GLY A 295 13.09 3.18 7.23
CA GLY A 295 13.17 4.50 7.88
C GLY A 295 14.51 4.84 8.57
N MET A 296 15.61 4.20 8.16
CA MET A 296 16.94 4.48 8.72
C MET A 296 17.34 5.94 8.51
N LYS A 297 17.73 6.61 9.60
CA LYS A 297 18.20 8.01 9.57
C LYS A 297 19.65 8.10 9.11
N ASN A 298 20.48 7.13 9.48
CA ASN A 298 21.90 7.11 9.14
C ASN A 298 22.22 6.13 8.00
N LYS A 299 23.08 6.56 7.07
CA LYS A 299 23.46 5.75 5.90
C LYS A 299 24.15 4.44 6.27
N LEU A 300 24.91 4.43 7.38
CA LEU A 300 25.72 3.31 7.86
C LEU A 300 24.97 2.34 8.79
N GLU A 301 23.67 2.52 8.99
CA GLU A 301 22.87 1.54 9.74
C GLU A 301 22.65 0.25 8.94
N PRO A 302 22.66 -0.92 9.62
CA PRO A 302 22.37 -2.20 8.98
C PRO A 302 20.95 -2.20 8.43
N LYS A 303 20.80 -2.76 7.24
CA LYS A 303 19.53 -2.79 6.49
C LYS A 303 18.58 -3.88 7.00
N PHE A 304 19.09 -4.81 7.78
CA PHE A 304 18.33 -5.86 8.44
C PHE A 304 18.59 -5.85 9.96
N SER A 305 17.80 -6.61 10.71
CA SER A 305 17.95 -6.79 12.16
C SER A 305 19.38 -7.20 12.51
N ILE A 306 19.90 -6.65 13.61
CA ILE A 306 21.25 -6.97 14.10
C ILE A 306 21.24 -8.40 14.64
N THR A 307 20.21 -8.72 15.40
CA THR A 307 19.93 -10.03 15.97
C THR A 307 19.10 -10.87 15.00
N PRO A 308 19.40 -12.18 14.88
CA PRO A 308 18.49 -13.11 14.26
C PRO A 308 17.15 -13.13 15.00
N GLN A 309 16.09 -13.38 14.25
CA GLN A 309 14.73 -13.51 14.75
C GLN A 309 14.27 -14.94 14.50
N ILE A 310 13.44 -15.48 15.41
CA ILE A 310 12.87 -16.81 15.28
C ILE A 310 11.41 -16.69 14.87
N ILE A 311 10.99 -17.47 13.89
CA ILE A 311 9.58 -17.57 13.53
C ILE A 311 8.84 -18.36 14.61
N ILE A 312 7.88 -17.72 15.27
CA ILE A 312 7.07 -18.35 16.31
C ILE A 312 5.66 -18.70 15.81
N ARG A 313 5.20 -18.05 14.74
CA ARG A 313 3.93 -18.36 14.08
C ARG A 313 4.07 -18.14 12.57
N ALA A 314 3.75 -19.19 11.81
CA ALA A 314 3.82 -19.19 10.35
C ALA A 314 2.41 -19.06 9.75
N GLN A 315 2.12 -17.91 9.12
CA GLN A 315 0.84 -17.64 8.45
C GLN A 315 1.06 -16.93 7.11
N HIS A 316 1.67 -17.65 6.16
CA HIS A 316 2.03 -17.09 4.86
C HIS A 316 0.91 -16.22 4.24
N PRO A 317 1.19 -14.98 3.79
CA PRO A 317 2.52 -14.37 3.63
C PRO A 317 3.01 -13.56 4.86
N VAL A 318 2.31 -13.63 6.00
CA VAL A 318 2.60 -12.88 7.22
C VAL A 318 3.11 -13.81 8.33
N TYR A 319 4.15 -13.41 9.05
CA TYR A 319 4.76 -14.23 10.08
C TYR A 319 4.85 -13.43 11.38
N VAL A 320 4.79 -14.11 12.51
CA VAL A 320 5.18 -13.50 13.79
C VAL A 320 6.58 -13.99 14.11
N VAL A 321 7.48 -13.05 14.35
CA VAL A 321 8.87 -13.30 14.66
C VAL A 321 9.21 -12.74 16.04
N ARG A 322 10.11 -13.43 16.73
CA ARG A 322 10.62 -13.04 18.05
C ARG A 322 12.11 -12.76 17.96
N ASP A 323 12.53 -11.64 18.54
CA ASP A 323 13.94 -11.32 18.68
C ASP A 323 14.60 -12.26 19.67
N GLU A 324 15.72 -12.88 19.28
CA GLU A 324 16.43 -13.84 20.13
C GLU A 324 16.94 -13.22 21.44
N ILE A 325 17.24 -11.91 21.45
CA ILE A 325 17.78 -11.19 22.61
C ILE A 325 16.69 -10.44 23.36
N THR A 326 15.96 -9.55 22.68
CA THR A 326 15.00 -8.67 23.36
C THR A 326 13.67 -9.38 23.66
N GLN A 327 13.44 -10.57 23.09
CA GLN A 327 12.20 -11.32 23.18
C GLN A 327 10.97 -10.57 22.64
N THR A 328 11.17 -9.43 21.96
CA THR A 328 10.08 -8.65 21.38
C THR A 328 9.48 -9.38 20.18
N GLU A 329 8.15 -9.47 20.15
CA GLU A 329 7.42 -10.11 19.06
C GLU A 329 6.91 -9.06 18.08
N THR A 330 7.10 -9.31 16.79
CA THR A 330 6.63 -8.43 15.72
C THR A 330 6.00 -9.24 14.60
N GLN A 331 4.95 -8.68 14.00
CA GLN A 331 4.34 -9.25 12.81
C GLN A 331 5.00 -8.67 11.56
N VAL A 332 5.48 -9.52 10.66
CA VAL A 332 6.28 -9.13 9.50
C VAL A 332 5.78 -9.84 8.24
N HIS A 333 5.81 -9.14 7.11
CA HIS A 333 5.48 -9.74 5.82
C HIS A 333 6.70 -10.41 5.20
N ILE A 334 6.50 -11.50 4.46
CA ILE A 334 7.52 -12.25 3.72
C ILE A 334 8.49 -11.36 2.90
N ASN A 335 7.98 -10.26 2.31
CA ASN A 335 8.78 -9.29 1.54
C ASN A 335 9.99 -8.72 2.30
N ASP A 336 9.92 -8.73 3.64
CA ASP A 336 10.93 -8.17 4.54
C ASP A 336 11.67 -9.24 5.35
N ILE A 337 11.36 -10.52 5.13
CA ILE A 337 12.05 -11.64 5.73
C ILE A 337 13.20 -12.09 4.83
N ARG A 338 14.34 -12.36 5.43
CA ARG A 338 15.51 -12.96 4.79
C ARG A 338 15.93 -14.21 5.57
N PRO A 339 16.17 -15.36 4.91
CA PRO A 339 16.74 -16.52 5.60
C PRO A 339 18.15 -16.19 6.09
N ILE A 340 18.49 -16.62 7.30
CA ILE A 340 19.87 -16.54 7.77
C ILE A 340 20.64 -17.77 7.28
N TYR A 341 21.81 -17.55 6.69
CA TYR A 341 22.75 -18.61 6.34
C TYR A 341 23.83 -18.65 7.42
N ILE A 342 23.95 -19.79 8.09
CA ILE A 342 25.01 -20.01 9.09
C ILE A 342 25.98 -21.00 8.46
N SER A 343 27.28 -20.68 8.46
CA SER A 343 28.26 -21.64 7.98
C SER A 343 28.29 -22.82 8.94
N LYS A 344 28.03 -24.02 8.43
CA LYS A 344 28.51 -25.26 9.05
C LYS A 344 30.02 -25.37 8.78
N LEU A 345 30.80 -24.44 9.30
CA LEU A 345 32.26 -24.56 9.32
C LEU A 345 32.61 -25.14 10.69
N ASN A 346 32.63 -26.48 10.73
CA ASN A 346 33.49 -27.20 11.68
C ASN A 346 34.92 -27.14 11.15
#